data_AF-A0A101FWV6-F1
#
_entry.id   AF-A0A101FWV6-F1
#
_cell.length_a   1.000
_cell.length_b   1.000
_cell.length_c   1.000
_cell.angle_alpha   90.00
_cell.angle_beta   90.00
_cell.angle_gamma   90.00
#
_symmetry.space_group_name_H-M   'P 1'
#
loop_
_entity.id
_entity.type
_entity.pdbx_description
1 polymer ?
#
loop_
_entity_poly.entity_id
_entity_poly.type
_entity_poly.pdbx_seq_one_letter_code
_entity_poly.pdbx_strand_id
1 'polypeptide(L)'
;MSTYNEFEEEQYGKLNAHIFERLVSLLKPHWKYAVGFLLCISMVSAIDSYTTFLSKRIIDEGIIAGSREAIVQTIILYGSVILLQALGSFGFIYLVGILAERVRYDLRKKMFNHLQQLSLAYFSETPVGWIMSRLTSDTERLSDLMTWGILDVTWAVINITTAGIFMFIINPNLAVIVFIMLPILIIVAIQFRTRILYHYRRSRKMNSKITGAFNEGISGVRVIKALSREDSNLGEFAVLTEGMYDASFRAAWLSALFLPTVQVISAIGLGIVLWRGGMQVQIGNMTIGGIQAFVSYITFIMWPIQDIARVYAQMQNAVASAERIFGLIDTEPSVKNRLVTVETESIEGDIRFENVHFSYEEDDPVIKDLNFEVKHGDMIALVGPTGGGKTTIVNLLCRFYEPTQGKIYINGVDYQ
;
A
#
# COMPACT_ATOMS: atom_id res chain seq x y z
N MET A 1 -22.03 -22.84 14.39
CA MET A 1 -21.14 -22.80 13.22
C MET A 1 -21.09 -21.34 12.86
N SER A 2 -20.03 -20.61 13.22
CA SER A 2 -19.94 -19.20 12.86
C SER A 2 -19.70 -19.16 11.36
N THR A 3 -20.75 -18.84 10.61
CA THR A 3 -20.70 -18.33 9.23
C THR A 3 -20.02 -16.97 9.30
N TYR A 4 -18.74 -16.93 9.64
CA TYR A 4 -17.90 -15.93 9.04
C TYR A 4 -18.03 -16.20 7.56
N ASN A 5 -18.81 -15.37 6.86
CA ASN A 5 -18.55 -15.15 5.44
C ASN A 5 -17.03 -15.01 5.37
N GLU A 6 -16.36 -15.99 4.77
CA GLU A 6 -15.02 -15.75 4.28
C GLU A 6 -15.21 -14.49 3.46
N PHE A 7 -14.76 -13.35 4.01
CA PHE A 7 -14.31 -12.26 3.18
C PHE A 7 -13.17 -12.88 2.39
N GLU A 8 -13.51 -13.69 1.38
CA GLU A 8 -12.62 -14.01 0.30
C GLU A 8 -12.05 -12.65 -0.06
N GLU A 9 -10.73 -12.56 -0.03
CA GLU A 9 -10.07 -11.54 -0.80
C GLU A 9 -10.59 -11.74 -2.23
N GLU A 10 -11.73 -11.12 -2.56
CA GLU A 10 -12.10 -10.78 -3.93
C GLU A 10 -10.80 -10.27 -4.56
N GLN A 11 -10.61 -10.50 -5.85
CA GLN A 11 -9.40 -10.12 -6.56
C GLN A 11 -9.24 -8.58 -6.67
N TYR A 12 -9.11 -7.93 -5.53
CA TYR A 12 -8.63 -6.59 -5.26
C TYR A 12 -7.25 -6.51 -5.89
N GLY A 13 -7.10 -5.70 -6.93
CA GLY A 13 -5.83 -5.66 -7.65
C GLY A 13 -5.84 -5.08 -9.05
N LYS A 14 -7.01 -4.77 -9.63
CA LYS A 14 -7.06 -3.97 -10.85
C LYS A 14 -7.27 -2.51 -10.49
N LEU A 15 -6.26 -1.71 -10.81
CA LEU A 15 -6.28 -0.27 -10.62
C LEU A 15 -7.41 0.32 -11.48
N ASN A 16 -8.53 0.66 -10.84
CA ASN A 16 -9.65 1.31 -11.51
C ASN A 16 -9.43 2.84 -11.50
N ALA A 17 -9.83 3.52 -12.56
CA ALA A 17 -9.67 4.98 -12.69
C ALA A 17 -10.32 5.73 -11.51
N HIS A 18 -11.46 5.23 -11.03
CA HIS A 18 -12.16 5.79 -9.89
C HIS A 18 -11.37 5.71 -8.57
N ILE A 19 -10.71 4.57 -8.31
CA ILE A 19 -9.86 4.41 -7.11
C ILE A 19 -8.67 5.37 -7.18
N PHE A 20 -8.06 5.51 -8.37
CA PHE A 20 -6.95 6.43 -8.58
C PHE A 20 -7.37 7.90 -8.35
N GLU A 21 -8.52 8.31 -8.86
CA GLU A 21 -9.05 9.66 -8.64
C GLU A 21 -9.26 9.94 -7.14
N ARG A 22 -9.86 8.98 -6.42
CA ARG A 22 -10.04 9.09 -4.97
C ARG A 22 -8.71 9.15 -4.23
N LEU A 23 -7.71 8.38 -4.63
CA LEU A 23 -6.37 8.42 -4.06
C LEU A 23 -5.72 9.80 -4.24
N VAL A 24 -5.76 10.37 -5.45
CA VAL A 24 -5.23 11.71 -5.74
C VAL A 24 -5.99 12.78 -4.96
N SER A 25 -7.30 12.61 -4.76
CA SER A 25 -8.12 13.55 -3.97
C SER A 25 -7.64 13.70 -2.52
N LEU A 26 -6.98 12.68 -1.95
CA LEU A 26 -6.40 12.72 -0.60
C LEU A 26 -5.24 13.72 -0.47
N LEU A 27 -4.56 14.02 -1.58
CA LEU A 27 -3.47 14.99 -1.61
C LEU A 27 -3.99 16.44 -1.75
N LYS A 28 -5.23 16.63 -2.21
CA LYS A 28 -5.83 17.94 -2.49
C LYS A 28 -5.81 18.90 -1.29
N PRO A 29 -6.15 18.49 -0.05
CA PRO A 29 -6.08 19.37 1.11
C PRO A 29 -4.67 19.85 1.43
N HIS A 30 -3.66 19.04 1.07
CA HIS A 30 -2.24 19.26 1.39
C HIS A 30 -1.40 19.56 0.16
N TRP A 31 -2.01 20.10 -0.90
CA TRP A 31 -1.37 20.30 -2.21
C TRP A 31 -0.09 21.13 -2.15
N LYS A 32 0.03 22.06 -1.20
CA LYS A 32 1.25 22.88 -0.99
C LYS A 32 2.46 22.01 -0.65
N TYR A 33 2.29 21.01 0.20
CA TYR A 33 3.36 20.07 0.54
C TYR A 33 3.67 19.17 -0.67
N ALA A 34 2.63 18.73 -1.39
CA ALA A 34 2.79 17.93 -2.59
C ALA A 34 3.62 18.64 -3.66
N VAL A 35 3.23 19.86 -4.03
CA VAL A 35 3.97 20.69 -4.99
C VAL A 35 5.36 21.04 -4.45
N GLY A 36 5.47 21.40 -3.17
CA GLY A 36 6.75 21.73 -2.55
C GLY A 36 7.77 20.59 -2.64
N PHE A 37 7.39 19.37 -2.25
CA PHE A 37 8.32 18.24 -2.33
C PHE A 37 8.64 17.88 -3.79
N LEU A 38 7.66 17.95 -4.71
CA LEU A 38 7.86 17.70 -6.14
C LEU A 38 8.86 18.69 -6.76
N LEU A 39 8.79 19.96 -6.38
CA LEU A 39 9.77 20.97 -6.83
C LEU A 39 11.15 20.69 -6.25
N CYS A 40 11.26 20.38 -4.95
CA CYS A 40 12.52 20.06 -4.31
C CYS A 40 13.18 18.81 -4.93
N ILE A 41 12.45 17.72 -5.15
CA ILE A 41 13.00 16.51 -5.76
C ILE A 41 13.38 16.73 -7.23
N SER A 42 12.61 17.54 -7.97
CA SER A 42 12.95 17.92 -9.34
C SER A 42 14.27 18.69 -9.40
N MET A 43 14.46 19.64 -8.48
CA MET A 43 15.70 20.40 -8.34
C MET A 43 16.87 19.49 -7.99
N VAL A 44 16.71 18.59 -7.01
CA VAL A 44 17.76 17.63 -6.61
C VAL A 44 18.15 16.71 -7.76
N SER A 45 17.16 16.17 -8.48
CA SER A 45 17.39 15.27 -9.63
C SER A 45 18.09 15.99 -10.80
N ALA A 46 17.75 17.26 -11.04
CA ALA A 46 18.46 18.08 -12.02
C ALA A 46 19.91 18.34 -11.59
N ILE A 47 20.13 18.60 -10.30
CA ILE A 47 21.47 18.77 -9.72
C ILE A 47 22.29 17.48 -9.84
N ASP A 48 21.74 16.30 -9.53
CA ASP A 48 22.41 15.00 -9.69
C ASP A 48 22.93 14.77 -11.11
N SER A 49 22.09 15.08 -12.09
CA SER A 49 22.49 14.94 -13.49
C SER A 49 23.56 15.98 -13.89
N TYR A 50 23.49 17.17 -13.31
CA TYR A 50 24.47 18.23 -13.56
C TYR A 50 25.83 17.96 -12.91
N THR A 51 25.88 17.41 -11.69
CA THR A 51 27.14 17.04 -11.03
C THR A 51 27.89 15.98 -11.82
N THR A 52 27.18 15.04 -12.45
CA THR A 52 27.77 14.07 -13.38
C THR A 52 28.39 14.75 -14.60
N PHE A 53 27.75 15.77 -15.15
CA PHE A 53 28.31 16.58 -16.24
C PHE A 53 29.52 17.42 -15.78
N LEU A 54 29.51 17.95 -14.55
CA LEU A 54 30.66 18.64 -13.97
C LEU A 54 31.87 17.70 -13.84
N SER A 55 31.68 16.42 -13.52
CA SER A 55 32.78 15.44 -13.52
C SER A 55 33.47 15.31 -14.89
N LYS A 56 32.70 15.32 -15.99
CA LYS A 56 33.25 15.39 -17.35
C LYS A 56 34.12 16.64 -17.52
N ARG A 57 33.63 17.81 -17.06
CA ARG A 57 34.33 19.09 -17.19
C ARG A 57 35.66 19.10 -16.43
N ILE A 58 35.71 18.50 -15.24
CA ILE A 58 36.95 18.33 -14.47
C ILE A 58 38.00 17.55 -15.28
N ILE A 59 37.58 16.50 -15.98
CA ILE A 59 38.49 15.68 -16.79
C ILE A 59 38.97 16.45 -18.02
N ASP A 60 38.03 17.01 -18.79
CA ASP A 60 38.35 17.65 -20.09
C ASP A 60 39.09 18.98 -19.91
N GLU A 61 38.57 19.89 -19.08
CA GLU A 61 39.11 21.25 -18.91
C GLU A 61 40.14 21.35 -17.77
N GLY A 62 40.13 20.42 -16.83
CA GLY A 62 41.03 20.41 -15.68
C GLY A 62 42.26 19.53 -15.91
N ILE A 63 42.04 18.22 -15.92
CA ILE A 63 43.11 17.21 -15.95
C ILE A 63 43.82 17.19 -17.30
N ILE A 64 43.07 17.06 -18.40
CA ILE A 64 43.63 16.94 -19.75
C ILE A 64 44.26 18.25 -20.21
N ALA A 65 43.62 19.39 -19.94
CA ALA A 65 44.15 20.69 -20.29
C ALA A 65 45.24 21.21 -19.31
N GLY A 66 45.49 20.52 -18.19
CA GLY A 66 46.50 20.89 -17.20
C GLY A 66 46.20 22.19 -16.43
N SER A 67 44.95 22.66 -16.43
CA SER A 67 44.56 23.94 -15.81
C SER A 67 44.16 23.77 -14.35
N ARG A 68 45.06 24.14 -13.43
CA ARG A 68 44.77 24.16 -11.98
C ARG A 68 43.61 25.09 -11.66
N GLU A 69 43.50 26.21 -12.37
CA GLU A 69 42.43 27.19 -12.16
C GLU A 69 41.06 26.59 -12.50
N ALA A 70 40.94 25.90 -13.65
CA ALA A 70 39.70 25.23 -14.06
C ALA A 70 39.29 24.13 -13.07
N ILE A 71 40.25 23.38 -12.51
CA ILE A 71 40.00 22.39 -11.46
C ILE A 71 39.42 23.06 -10.21
N VAL A 72 40.06 24.12 -9.69
CA VAL A 72 39.62 24.80 -8.48
C VAL A 72 38.23 25.42 -8.67
N GLN A 73 38.00 26.11 -9.79
CA GLN A 73 36.69 26.68 -10.13
C GLN A 73 35.61 25.60 -10.19
N THR A 74 35.90 24.46 -10.84
CA THR A 74 34.93 23.37 -10.96
C THR A 74 34.67 22.68 -9.62
N ILE A 75 35.67 22.52 -8.75
CA ILE A 75 35.49 21.97 -7.40
C ILE A 75 34.65 22.91 -6.53
N ILE A 76 34.88 24.23 -6.58
CA ILE A 76 34.08 25.21 -5.84
C ILE A 76 32.62 25.16 -6.31
N LEU A 77 32.38 25.11 -7.62
CA LEU A 77 31.05 24.95 -8.19
C LEU A 77 30.41 23.61 -7.79
N TYR A 78 31.17 22.52 -7.83
CA TYR A 78 30.70 21.20 -7.42
C TYR A 78 30.29 21.20 -5.94
N GLY A 79 31.10 21.81 -5.06
CA GLY A 79 30.81 21.96 -3.64
C GLY A 79 29.57 22.81 -3.36
N SER A 80 29.40 23.94 -4.07
CA SER A 80 28.23 24.80 -3.89
C SER A 80 26.94 24.13 -4.37
N VAL A 81 27.00 23.39 -5.48
CA VAL A 81 25.88 22.61 -6.01
C VAL A 81 25.51 21.46 -5.07
N ILE A 82 26.48 20.77 -4.46
CA ILE A 82 26.20 19.74 -3.44
C ILE A 82 25.53 20.34 -2.20
N LEU A 83 25.92 21.53 -1.76
CA LEU A 83 25.24 22.19 -0.63
C LEU A 83 23.78 22.49 -0.97
N LEU A 84 23.50 22.98 -2.17
CA LEU A 84 22.13 23.19 -2.66
C LEU A 84 21.37 21.87 -2.77
N GLN A 85 22.04 20.80 -3.22
CA GLN A 85 21.47 19.47 -3.28
C GLN A 85 21.08 18.97 -1.90
N ALA A 86 21.95 19.12 -0.90
CA ALA A 86 21.68 18.70 0.47
C ALA A 86 20.48 19.45 1.07
N LEU A 87 20.37 20.76 0.83
CA LEU A 87 19.20 21.55 1.22
C LEU A 87 17.92 21.11 0.51
N GLY A 88 18.00 20.85 -0.80
CA GLY A 88 16.89 20.31 -1.58
C GLY A 88 16.45 18.93 -1.07
N SER A 89 17.42 18.09 -0.72
CA SER A 89 17.20 16.75 -0.17
C SER A 89 16.50 16.80 1.17
N PHE A 90 17.01 17.62 2.08
CA PHE A 90 16.34 17.89 3.35
C PHE A 90 14.92 18.42 3.13
N GLY A 91 14.76 19.37 2.20
CA GLY A 91 13.47 19.97 1.85
C GLY A 91 12.44 18.94 1.38
N PHE A 92 12.76 18.10 0.39
CA PHE A 92 11.80 17.10 -0.08
C PHE A 92 11.52 16.04 0.99
N ILE A 93 12.52 15.56 1.73
CA ILE A 93 12.34 14.54 2.79
C ILE A 93 11.40 15.07 3.87
N TYR A 94 11.62 16.31 4.32
CA TYR A 94 10.79 16.95 5.32
C TYR A 94 9.35 17.15 4.83
N LEU A 95 9.18 17.70 3.62
CA LEU A 95 7.86 17.98 3.05
C LEU A 95 7.05 16.70 2.77
N VAL A 96 7.69 15.66 2.21
CA VAL A 96 7.03 14.38 1.94
C VAL A 96 6.66 13.66 3.24
N GLY A 97 7.50 13.75 4.28
CA GLY A 97 7.24 13.17 5.59
C GLY A 97 6.03 13.82 6.28
N ILE A 98 5.95 15.15 6.26
CA ILE A 98 4.77 15.87 6.78
C ILE A 98 3.52 15.51 5.98
N LEU A 99 3.61 15.49 4.65
CA LEU A 99 2.49 15.13 3.79
C LEU A 99 1.97 13.72 4.12
N ALA A 100 2.88 12.75 4.31
CA ALA A 100 2.53 11.38 4.65
C ALA A 100 1.78 11.32 5.99
N GLU A 101 2.29 11.98 7.03
CA GLU A 101 1.59 11.98 8.33
C GLU A 101 0.23 12.68 8.27
N ARG A 102 0.11 13.78 7.53
CA ARG A 102 -1.17 14.48 7.40
C ARG A 102 -2.21 13.66 6.65
N VAL A 103 -1.83 13.01 5.57
CA VAL A 103 -2.71 12.10 4.81
C VAL A 103 -3.14 10.92 5.68
N ARG A 104 -2.20 10.29 6.41
CA ARG A 104 -2.53 9.24 7.40
C ARG A 104 -3.51 9.73 8.46
N TYR A 105 -3.24 10.92 9.02
CA TYR A 105 -4.07 11.50 10.07
C TYR A 105 -5.51 11.75 9.58
N ASP A 106 -5.68 12.38 8.42
CA ASP A 106 -7.00 12.70 7.88
C ASP A 106 -7.80 11.43 7.54
N LEU A 107 -7.15 10.41 6.97
CA LEU A 107 -7.77 9.11 6.71
C LEU A 107 -8.23 8.44 8.01
N ARG A 108 -7.36 8.36 9.01
CA ARG A 108 -7.68 7.78 10.32
C ARG A 108 -8.83 8.54 10.99
N LYS A 109 -8.77 9.87 10.99
CA LYS A 109 -9.81 10.72 11.56
C LYS A 109 -11.15 10.51 10.86
N LYS A 110 -11.15 10.49 9.52
CA LYS A 110 -12.37 10.27 8.73
C LYS A 110 -12.99 8.92 9.02
N MET A 111 -12.20 7.84 8.98
CA MET A 111 -12.70 6.49 9.27
C MET A 111 -13.15 6.34 10.72
N PHE A 112 -12.42 6.90 11.68
CA PHE A 112 -12.78 6.83 13.09
C PHE A 112 -14.09 7.56 13.39
N ASN A 113 -14.30 8.73 12.79
CA ASN A 113 -15.56 9.45 12.90
C ASN A 113 -16.70 8.69 12.21
N HIS A 114 -16.45 8.08 11.06
CA HIS A 114 -17.44 7.28 10.34
C HIS A 114 -17.84 6.02 11.11
N LEU A 115 -16.89 5.34 11.74
CA LEU A 115 -17.16 4.18 12.59
C LEU A 115 -18.12 4.51 13.75
N GLN A 116 -18.07 5.71 14.30
CA GLN A 116 -19.00 6.17 15.35
C GLN A 116 -20.42 6.41 14.83
N GLN A 117 -20.61 6.51 13.51
CA GLN A 117 -21.91 6.69 12.87
C GLN A 117 -22.52 5.38 12.37
N LEU A 118 -21.72 4.32 12.23
CA LEU A 118 -22.21 3.01 11.81
C LEU A 118 -23.05 2.36 12.91
N SER A 119 -24.07 1.61 12.48
CA SER A 119 -24.96 0.87 13.37
C SER A 119 -24.24 -0.32 14.02
N LEU A 120 -24.80 -0.82 15.13
CA LEU A 120 -24.22 -1.95 15.86
C LEU A 120 -24.12 -3.23 15.01
N ALA A 121 -25.01 -3.38 14.02
CA ALA A 121 -25.01 -4.46 13.04
C ALA A 121 -23.65 -4.60 12.32
N TYR A 122 -23.03 -3.48 11.95
CA TYR A 122 -21.72 -3.50 11.30
C TYR A 122 -20.65 -4.15 12.20
N PHE A 123 -20.70 -3.90 13.51
CA PHE A 123 -19.73 -4.42 14.47
C PHE A 123 -19.98 -5.88 14.88
N SER A 124 -21.20 -6.39 14.74
CA SER A 124 -21.49 -7.82 14.91
C SER A 124 -21.04 -8.65 13.72
N GLU A 125 -21.13 -8.11 12.51
CA GLU A 125 -20.79 -8.82 11.27
C GLU A 125 -19.31 -8.67 10.89
N THR A 126 -18.69 -7.54 11.25
CA THR A 126 -17.31 -7.24 10.87
C THR A 126 -16.33 -7.59 11.99
N PRO A 127 -15.32 -8.46 11.73
CA PRO A 127 -14.31 -8.77 12.72
C PRO A 127 -13.54 -7.52 13.21
N VAL A 128 -13.34 -7.38 14.52
CA VAL A 128 -12.60 -6.24 15.09
C VAL A 128 -11.20 -6.10 14.47
N GLY A 129 -10.51 -7.22 14.20
CA GLY A 129 -9.21 -7.21 13.53
C GLY A 129 -9.25 -6.64 12.11
N TRP A 130 -10.35 -6.86 11.38
CA TRP A 130 -10.60 -6.28 10.07
C TRP A 130 -10.63 -4.76 10.19
N ILE A 131 -11.41 -4.20 11.14
CA ILE A 131 -11.52 -2.75 11.36
C ILE A 131 -10.18 -2.14 11.76
N MET A 132 -9.48 -2.78 12.71
CA MET A 132 -8.18 -2.31 13.19
C MET A 132 -7.13 -2.26 12.08
N SER A 133 -7.10 -3.23 11.17
CA SER A 133 -6.14 -3.25 10.05
C SER A 133 -6.32 -2.07 9.09
N ARG A 134 -7.55 -1.57 8.88
CA ARG A 134 -7.86 -0.39 8.04
C ARG A 134 -7.29 0.87 8.67
N LEU A 135 -7.60 1.07 9.95
CA LEU A 135 -7.14 2.22 10.73
C LEU A 135 -5.62 2.25 10.92
N THR A 136 -4.94 1.11 10.86
CA THR A 136 -3.51 1.00 11.10
C THR A 136 -2.73 0.79 9.80
N SER A 137 -2.49 -0.48 9.45
CA SER A 137 -1.55 -0.90 8.41
C SER A 137 -1.98 -0.53 6.99
N ASP A 138 -3.27 -0.58 6.67
CA ASP A 138 -3.73 -0.24 5.32
C ASP A 138 -3.62 1.28 5.07
N THR A 139 -3.93 2.09 6.08
CA THR A 139 -3.77 3.56 5.99
C THR A 139 -2.31 3.94 5.81
N GLU A 140 -1.40 3.26 6.50
CA GLU A 140 0.04 3.45 6.35
C GLU A 140 0.51 3.12 4.93
N ARG A 141 0.20 1.91 4.43
CA ARG A 141 0.57 1.48 3.07
C ARG A 141 0.03 2.42 1.99
N LEU A 142 -1.22 2.85 2.12
CA LEU A 142 -1.85 3.75 1.18
C LEU A 142 -1.19 5.12 1.20
N SER A 143 -0.97 5.68 2.40
CA SER A 143 -0.31 6.97 2.53
C SER A 143 1.12 6.93 2.00
N ASP A 144 1.88 5.89 2.28
CA ASP A 144 3.27 5.76 1.82
C ASP A 144 3.35 5.64 0.30
N LEU A 145 2.41 4.91 -0.34
CA LEU A 145 2.33 4.90 -1.80
C LEU A 145 2.09 6.31 -2.35
N MET A 146 1.12 7.03 -1.77
CA MET A 146 0.72 8.35 -2.23
C MET A 146 1.75 9.45 -1.97
N THR A 147 2.77 9.18 -1.16
CA THR A 147 3.83 10.13 -0.84
C THR A 147 5.18 9.65 -1.34
N TRP A 148 5.78 8.65 -0.69
CA TRP A 148 7.07 8.08 -1.07
C TRP A 148 7.04 7.39 -2.43
N GLY A 149 5.96 6.69 -2.77
CA GLY A 149 5.81 6.08 -4.09
C GLY A 149 5.79 7.10 -5.23
N ILE A 150 5.08 8.22 -5.06
CA ILE A 150 5.06 9.33 -6.03
C ILE A 150 6.43 10.02 -6.10
N LEU A 151 7.10 10.21 -4.96
CA LEU A 151 8.44 10.76 -4.90
C LEU A 151 9.43 9.91 -5.71
N ASP A 152 9.47 8.60 -5.46
CA ASP A 152 10.37 7.66 -6.14
C ASP A 152 10.14 7.65 -7.66
N VAL A 153 8.87 7.62 -8.09
CA VAL A 153 8.53 7.69 -9.53
C VAL A 153 8.95 9.02 -10.13
N THR A 154 8.70 10.14 -9.44
CA THR A 154 9.08 11.47 -9.92
C THR A 154 10.60 11.59 -10.04
N TRP A 155 11.33 11.17 -9.01
CA TRP A 155 12.79 11.12 -9.01
C TRP A 155 13.31 10.27 -10.17
N ALA A 156 12.76 9.07 -10.36
CA ALA A 156 13.18 8.17 -11.41
C ALA A 156 12.93 8.74 -12.82
N VAL A 157 11.73 9.28 -13.07
CA VAL A 157 11.38 9.90 -14.36
C VAL A 157 12.27 11.09 -14.65
N ILE A 158 12.47 11.99 -13.68
CA ILE A 158 13.29 13.18 -13.87
C ILE A 158 14.74 12.79 -14.11
N ASN A 159 15.32 11.89 -13.32
CA ASN A 159 16.70 11.45 -13.51
C ASN A 159 16.94 10.75 -14.84
N ILE A 160 16.04 9.86 -15.27
CA ILE A 160 16.16 9.22 -16.58
C ILE A 160 16.08 10.28 -17.69
N THR A 161 15.18 11.26 -17.54
CA THR A 161 14.99 12.33 -18.52
C THR A 161 16.19 13.27 -18.58
N THR A 162 16.68 13.76 -17.44
CA THR A 162 17.81 14.69 -17.36
C THR A 162 19.10 14.02 -17.80
N ALA A 163 19.40 12.81 -17.31
CA ALA A 163 20.54 12.02 -17.78
C ALA A 163 20.45 11.82 -19.29
N GLY A 164 19.25 11.52 -19.80
CA GLY A 164 19.00 11.41 -21.22
C GLY A 164 19.38 12.65 -22.01
N ILE A 165 18.88 13.81 -21.59
CA ILE A 165 19.17 15.11 -22.21
C ILE A 165 20.69 15.34 -22.27
N PHE A 166 21.41 15.15 -21.16
CA PHE A 166 22.87 15.32 -21.14
C PHE A 166 23.59 14.31 -22.02
N MET A 167 23.15 13.05 -22.07
CA MET A 167 23.72 12.05 -22.97
C MET A 167 23.52 12.42 -24.44
N PHE A 168 22.34 12.92 -24.82
CA PHE A 168 22.07 13.41 -26.18
C PHE A 168 22.91 14.65 -26.51
N ILE A 169 23.14 15.55 -25.55
CA ILE A 169 24.04 16.70 -25.73
C ILE A 169 25.49 16.26 -25.96
N ILE A 170 25.97 15.23 -25.23
CA ILE A 170 27.35 14.75 -25.38
C ILE A 170 27.52 13.96 -26.69
N ASN A 171 26.64 12.98 -26.95
CA ASN A 171 26.68 12.18 -28.16
C ASN A 171 25.33 11.49 -28.47
N PRO A 172 24.59 11.97 -29.48
CA PRO A 172 23.28 11.40 -29.83
C PRO A 172 23.32 9.92 -30.21
N ASN A 173 24.35 9.49 -30.94
CA ASN A 173 24.45 8.12 -31.44
C ASN A 173 24.66 7.11 -30.30
N LEU A 174 25.51 7.45 -29.32
CA LEU A 174 25.71 6.61 -28.14
C LEU A 174 24.51 6.68 -27.19
N ALA A 175 23.85 7.83 -27.08
CA ALA A 175 22.66 7.99 -26.24
C ALA A 175 21.55 7.02 -26.68
N VAL A 176 21.26 6.93 -27.99
CA VAL A 176 20.24 6.00 -28.52
C VAL A 176 20.53 4.56 -28.12
N ILE A 177 21.80 4.12 -28.17
CA ILE A 177 22.20 2.77 -27.76
C ILE A 177 21.85 2.53 -26.29
N VAL A 178 22.11 3.52 -25.43
CA VAL A 178 21.77 3.40 -24.01
C VAL A 178 20.26 3.40 -23.78
N PHE A 179 19.52 4.25 -24.48
CA PHE A 179 18.06 4.28 -24.38
C PHE A 179 17.40 2.97 -24.83
N ILE A 180 17.95 2.26 -25.81
CA ILE A 180 17.45 0.93 -26.22
C ILE A 180 17.59 -0.11 -25.10
N MET A 181 18.58 0.04 -24.21
CA MET A 181 18.74 -0.86 -23.07
C MET A 181 17.72 -0.61 -21.95
N LEU A 182 17.17 0.61 -21.85
CA LEU A 182 16.24 0.95 -20.76
C LEU A 182 14.95 0.12 -20.79
N PRO A 183 14.23 -0.03 -21.93
CA PRO A 183 13.09 -0.92 -22.01
C PRO A 183 13.43 -2.37 -21.62
N ILE A 184 14.60 -2.86 -22.02
CA ILE A 184 15.05 -4.22 -21.69
C ILE A 184 15.23 -4.36 -20.18
N LEU A 185 15.92 -3.40 -19.54
CA LEU A 185 16.10 -3.38 -18.08
C LEU A 185 14.76 -3.30 -17.33
N ILE A 186 13.82 -2.46 -17.80
CA ILE A 186 12.48 -2.32 -17.19
C ILE A 186 11.70 -3.64 -17.30
N ILE A 187 11.67 -4.25 -18.48
CA ILE A 187 10.96 -5.53 -18.70
C ILE A 187 11.56 -6.62 -17.81
N VAL A 188 12.89 -6.72 -17.76
CA VAL A 188 13.60 -7.67 -16.89
C VAL A 188 13.25 -7.42 -15.42
N ALA A 189 13.30 -6.16 -14.96
CA ALA A 189 12.97 -5.81 -13.58
C ALA A 189 11.53 -6.18 -13.19
N ILE A 190 10.56 -5.86 -14.05
CA ILE A 190 9.15 -6.23 -13.83
C ILE A 190 8.98 -7.75 -13.79
N GLN A 191 9.62 -8.48 -14.71
CA GLN A 191 9.51 -9.94 -14.79
C GLN A 191 10.15 -10.65 -13.58
N PHE A 192 11.33 -10.20 -13.13
CA PHE A 192 11.95 -10.73 -11.92
C PHE A 192 11.08 -10.43 -10.70
N ARG A 193 10.63 -9.18 -10.55
CA ARG A 193 9.85 -8.77 -9.38
C ARG A 193 8.53 -9.53 -9.26
N THR A 194 7.80 -9.70 -10.35
CA THR A 194 6.53 -10.45 -10.37
C THR A 194 6.73 -11.90 -9.98
N ARG A 195 7.76 -12.58 -10.50
CA ARG A 195 8.09 -13.98 -10.15
C ARG A 195 8.58 -14.12 -8.71
N ILE A 196 9.43 -13.21 -8.24
CA ILE A 196 9.91 -13.18 -6.86
C ILE A 196 8.71 -13.05 -5.90
N LEU A 197 7.80 -12.11 -6.16
CA LEU A 197 6.60 -11.91 -5.33
C LEU A 197 5.68 -13.13 -5.33
N TYR A 198 5.50 -13.79 -6.47
CA TYR A 198 4.73 -15.02 -6.55
C TYR A 198 5.27 -16.11 -5.60
N HIS A 199 6.57 -16.36 -5.63
CA HIS A 199 7.19 -17.38 -4.77
C HIS A 199 7.21 -16.97 -3.30
N TYR A 200 7.43 -15.69 -2.97
CA TYR A 200 7.30 -15.20 -1.59
C TYR A 200 5.87 -15.33 -1.06
N ARG A 201 4.84 -15.08 -1.88
CA ARG A 201 3.44 -15.28 -1.48
C ARG A 201 3.17 -16.77 -1.18
N ARG A 202 3.68 -17.68 -2.01
CA ARG A 202 3.58 -19.13 -1.76
C ARG A 202 4.31 -19.55 -0.48
N SER A 203 5.51 -19.03 -0.24
CA SER A 203 6.27 -19.27 1.00
C SER A 203 5.48 -18.82 2.24
N ARG A 204 4.90 -17.60 2.21
CA ARG A 204 4.03 -17.11 3.30
C ARG A 204 2.81 -18.00 3.52
N LYS A 205 2.16 -18.46 2.45
CA LYS A 205 1.02 -19.40 2.55
C LYS A 205 1.41 -20.72 3.22
N MET A 206 2.58 -21.26 2.90
CA MET A 206 3.10 -22.48 3.57
C MET A 206 3.45 -22.20 5.02
N ASN A 207 4.07 -21.06 5.33
CA ASN A 207 4.36 -20.65 6.70
C ASN A 207 3.09 -20.58 7.57
N SER A 208 1.98 -20.03 7.05
CA SER A 208 0.70 -20.03 7.77
C SER A 208 0.20 -21.44 8.08
N LYS A 209 0.33 -22.39 7.13
CA LYS A 209 -0.04 -23.79 7.36
C LYS A 209 0.87 -24.46 8.40
N ILE A 210 2.17 -24.18 8.35
CA ILE A 210 3.15 -24.67 9.33
C ILE A 210 2.78 -24.18 10.72
N THR A 211 2.48 -22.88 10.89
CA THR A 211 2.06 -22.33 12.18
C THR A 211 0.76 -22.97 12.68
N GLY A 212 -0.20 -23.23 11.78
CA GLY A 212 -1.42 -23.96 12.10
C GLY A 212 -1.15 -25.38 12.61
N ALA A 213 -0.40 -26.17 11.84
CA ALA A 213 -0.02 -27.54 12.20
C ALA A 213 0.78 -27.59 13.51
N PHE A 214 1.64 -26.59 13.76
CA PHE A 214 2.40 -26.47 15.00
C PHE A 214 1.47 -26.25 16.21
N ASN A 215 0.49 -25.34 16.08
CA ASN A 215 -0.47 -25.06 17.14
C ASN A 215 -1.39 -26.27 17.43
N GLU A 216 -1.88 -26.93 16.39
CA GLU A 216 -2.67 -28.15 16.51
C GLU A 216 -1.87 -29.28 17.15
N GLY A 217 -0.62 -29.49 16.73
CA GLY A 217 0.28 -30.50 17.27
C GLY A 217 0.58 -30.31 18.76
N ILE A 218 0.85 -29.07 19.19
CA ILE A 218 1.10 -28.75 20.61
C ILE A 218 -0.18 -28.92 21.43
N SER A 219 -1.29 -28.37 20.96
CA SER A 219 -2.58 -28.45 21.66
C SER A 219 -3.08 -29.89 21.78
N GLY A 220 -2.86 -30.69 20.73
CA GLY A 220 -3.24 -32.09 20.61
C GLY A 220 -2.18 -33.09 21.09
N VAL A 221 -1.10 -32.65 21.74
CA VAL A 221 0.06 -33.53 22.05
C VAL A 221 -0.32 -34.79 22.82
N ARG A 222 -1.31 -34.70 23.74
CA ARG A 222 -1.81 -35.87 24.49
C ARG A 222 -2.47 -36.90 23.59
N VAL A 223 -3.23 -36.48 22.58
CA VAL A 223 -3.88 -37.36 21.60
C VAL A 223 -2.84 -38.01 20.69
N ILE A 224 -1.87 -37.22 20.21
CA ILE A 224 -0.77 -37.73 19.38
C ILE A 224 0.02 -38.81 20.15
N LYS A 225 0.35 -38.56 21.42
CA LYS A 225 1.04 -39.53 22.28
C LYS A 225 0.19 -40.77 22.58
N ALA A 226 -1.10 -40.59 22.88
CA ALA A 226 -2.00 -41.70 23.17
C ALA A 226 -2.21 -42.63 21.97
N LEU A 227 -2.13 -42.09 20.74
CA LEU A 227 -2.28 -42.85 19.49
C LEU A 227 -0.93 -43.25 18.86
N SER A 228 0.20 -42.91 19.49
CA SER A 228 1.56 -43.16 18.98
C SER A 228 1.78 -42.69 17.53
N ARG A 229 1.30 -41.48 17.20
CA ARG A 229 1.31 -40.92 15.84
C ARG A 229 2.48 -39.98 15.54
N GLU A 230 3.49 -39.92 16.39
CA GLU A 230 4.60 -38.95 16.26
C GLU A 230 5.25 -38.97 14.88
N ASP A 231 5.57 -40.14 14.34
CA ASP A 231 6.23 -40.28 13.03
C ASP A 231 5.31 -39.89 11.87
N SER A 232 4.01 -40.21 11.97
CA SER A 232 2.99 -39.80 10.98
C SER A 232 2.85 -38.28 10.95
N ASN A 233 2.75 -37.64 12.12
CA ASN A 233 2.67 -36.20 12.25
C ASN A 233 3.95 -35.51 11.77
N LEU A 234 5.12 -36.10 12.04
CA LEU A 234 6.40 -35.60 11.52
C LEU A 234 6.44 -35.66 9.99
N GLY A 235 5.96 -36.75 9.38
CA GLY A 235 5.84 -36.88 7.93
C GLY A 235 4.91 -35.84 7.30
N GLU A 236 3.73 -35.63 7.88
CA GLU A 236 2.79 -34.59 7.45
C GLU A 236 3.39 -33.17 7.58
N PHE A 237 4.12 -32.92 8.68
CA PHE A 237 4.79 -31.65 8.90
C PHE A 237 5.95 -31.43 7.93
N ALA A 238 6.71 -32.48 7.60
CA ALA A 238 7.81 -32.42 6.63
C ALA A 238 7.34 -31.99 5.24
N VAL A 239 6.17 -32.44 4.79
CA VAL A 239 5.58 -31.99 3.50
C VAL A 239 5.34 -30.47 3.49
N LEU A 240 4.88 -29.91 4.62
CA LEU A 240 4.65 -28.47 4.74
C LEU A 240 5.96 -27.68 4.76
N THR A 241 6.96 -28.14 5.52
CA THR A 241 8.27 -27.47 5.61
C THR A 241 9.05 -27.58 4.30
N GLU A 242 8.99 -28.70 3.60
CA GLU A 242 9.57 -28.86 2.25
C GLU A 242 8.89 -27.94 1.24
N GLY A 243 7.55 -27.84 1.30
CA GLY A 243 6.80 -26.88 0.47
C GLY A 243 7.20 -25.41 0.73
N MET A 244 7.50 -25.06 1.99
CA MET A 244 8.04 -23.73 2.33
C MET A 244 9.48 -23.56 1.85
N TYR A 245 10.33 -24.59 2.00
CA TYR A 245 11.71 -24.59 1.51
C TYR A 245 11.74 -24.34 0.00
N ASP A 246 11.00 -25.11 -0.80
CA ASP A 246 10.95 -24.97 -2.25
C ASP A 246 10.53 -23.58 -2.69
N ALA A 247 9.47 -23.04 -2.07
CA ALA A 247 8.97 -21.71 -2.40
C ALA A 247 9.97 -20.61 -2.00
N SER A 248 10.59 -20.73 -0.83
CA SER A 248 11.55 -19.76 -0.31
C SER A 248 12.87 -19.80 -1.08
N PHE A 249 13.35 -20.99 -1.43
CA PHE A 249 14.54 -21.20 -2.24
C PHE A 249 14.36 -20.59 -3.63
N ARG A 250 13.25 -20.85 -4.32
CA ARG A 250 12.96 -20.23 -5.62
C ARG A 250 12.88 -18.70 -5.54
N ALA A 251 12.25 -18.16 -4.50
CA ALA A 251 12.21 -16.71 -4.29
C ALA A 251 13.61 -16.13 -4.07
N ALA A 252 14.41 -16.76 -3.21
CA ALA A 252 15.78 -16.34 -2.92
C ALA A 252 16.69 -16.45 -4.15
N TRP A 253 16.58 -17.54 -4.91
CA TRP A 253 17.34 -17.74 -6.15
C TRP A 253 17.05 -16.66 -7.19
N LEU A 254 15.76 -16.36 -7.43
CA LEU A 254 15.36 -15.29 -8.35
C LEU A 254 15.84 -13.92 -7.86
N SER A 255 15.77 -13.67 -6.56
CA SER A 255 16.28 -12.43 -5.95
C SER A 255 17.79 -12.28 -6.12
N ALA A 256 18.54 -13.36 -5.90
CA ALA A 256 20.00 -13.40 -6.07
C ALA A 256 20.41 -13.22 -7.55
N LEU A 257 19.62 -13.72 -8.50
CA LEU A 257 19.91 -13.62 -9.93
C LEU A 257 19.55 -12.25 -10.53
N PHE A 258 18.69 -11.47 -9.88
CA PHE A 258 18.23 -10.18 -10.38
C PHE A 258 19.37 -9.18 -10.61
N LEU A 259 20.16 -8.89 -9.56
CA LEU A 259 21.22 -7.88 -9.64
C LEU A 259 22.32 -8.28 -10.64
N PRO A 260 22.83 -9.53 -10.67
CA PRO A 260 23.76 -9.97 -11.71
C PRO A 260 23.20 -9.84 -13.12
N THR A 261 21.93 -10.19 -13.37
CA THR A 261 21.31 -10.05 -14.70
C THR A 261 21.32 -8.60 -15.17
N VAL A 262 20.93 -7.69 -14.27
CA VAL A 262 20.89 -6.25 -14.50
C VAL A 262 22.31 -5.69 -14.72
N GLN A 263 23.30 -6.16 -13.95
CA GLN A 263 24.72 -5.81 -14.15
C GLN A 263 25.28 -6.29 -15.49
N VAL A 264 24.95 -7.50 -15.94
CA VAL A 264 25.39 -8.03 -17.24
C VAL A 264 24.84 -7.18 -18.38
N ILE A 265 23.55 -6.82 -18.35
CA ILE A 265 22.93 -5.95 -19.36
C ILE A 265 23.65 -4.59 -19.40
N SER A 266 23.89 -3.99 -18.24
CA SER A 266 24.61 -2.71 -18.15
C SER A 266 26.07 -2.82 -18.56
N ALA A 267 26.75 -3.93 -18.27
CA ALA A 267 28.13 -4.17 -18.68
C ALA A 267 28.26 -4.31 -20.21
N ILE A 268 27.30 -4.97 -20.86
CA ILE A 268 27.23 -5.02 -22.33
C ILE A 268 27.08 -3.61 -22.90
N GLY A 269 26.17 -2.82 -22.33
CA GLY A 269 25.97 -1.43 -22.68
C GLY A 269 27.21 -0.55 -22.55
N LEU A 270 27.84 -0.64 -21.39
CA LEU A 270 29.09 0.01 -21.10
C LEU A 270 30.18 -0.41 -22.08
N GLY A 271 30.29 -1.71 -22.39
CA GLY A 271 31.23 -2.23 -23.37
C GLY A 271 31.04 -1.63 -24.77
N ILE A 272 29.79 -1.53 -25.25
CA ILE A 272 29.48 -0.91 -26.55
C ILE A 272 29.85 0.58 -26.55
N VAL A 273 29.55 1.29 -25.47
CA VAL A 273 29.86 2.71 -25.31
C VAL A 273 31.36 2.95 -25.23
N LEU A 274 32.12 2.13 -24.49
CA LEU A 274 33.57 2.22 -24.42
C LEU A 274 34.21 1.92 -25.78
N TRP A 275 33.72 0.89 -26.48
CA TRP A 275 34.25 0.52 -27.79
C TRP A 275 34.01 1.62 -28.84
N ARG A 276 32.75 2.02 -29.04
CA ARG A 276 32.40 3.05 -30.04
C ARG A 276 32.88 4.44 -29.61
N GLY A 277 32.76 4.76 -28.32
CA GLY A 277 33.25 6.01 -27.76
C GLY A 277 34.75 6.16 -27.89
N GLY A 278 35.51 5.10 -27.60
CA GLY A 278 36.97 5.08 -27.77
C GLY A 278 37.40 5.33 -29.22
N MET A 279 36.72 4.71 -30.19
CA MET A 279 36.95 5.00 -31.62
C MET A 279 36.64 6.47 -31.97
N GLN A 280 35.58 7.05 -31.41
CA GLN A 280 35.24 8.45 -31.66
C GLN A 280 36.19 9.45 -31.00
N VAL A 281 36.79 9.10 -29.86
CA VAL A 281 37.85 9.91 -29.22
C VAL A 281 39.07 10.01 -30.12
N GLN A 282 39.49 8.92 -30.78
CA GLN A 282 40.63 8.93 -31.69
C GLN A 282 40.44 9.86 -32.90
N ILE A 283 39.19 10.01 -33.36
CA ILE A 283 38.82 10.83 -34.53
C ILE A 283 38.40 12.26 -34.09
N GLY A 284 38.43 12.57 -32.78
CA GLY A 284 38.10 13.89 -32.25
C GLY A 284 36.61 14.21 -32.11
N ASN A 285 35.73 13.25 -32.39
CA ASN A 285 34.26 13.41 -32.28
C ASN A 285 33.74 13.25 -30.85
N MET A 286 34.59 12.85 -29.90
CA MET A 286 34.23 12.70 -28.49
C MET A 286 35.44 12.97 -27.58
N THR A 287 35.17 13.39 -26.34
CA THR A 287 36.21 13.62 -25.33
C THR A 287 36.30 12.45 -24.35
N ILE A 288 37.43 12.32 -23.65
CA ILE A 288 37.61 11.30 -22.61
C ILE A 288 36.64 11.55 -21.44
N GLY A 289 36.43 12.80 -21.05
CA GLY A 289 35.38 13.16 -20.08
C GLY A 289 33.98 12.80 -20.59
N GLY A 290 33.75 12.88 -21.90
CA GLY A 290 32.53 12.37 -22.55
C GLY A 290 32.32 10.88 -22.28
N ILE A 291 33.34 10.04 -22.49
CA ILE A 291 33.26 8.61 -22.14
C ILE A 291 32.92 8.44 -20.65
N GLN A 292 33.65 9.12 -19.76
CA GLN A 292 33.42 9.00 -18.32
C GLN A 292 31.99 9.38 -17.92
N ALA A 293 31.45 10.48 -18.46
CA ALA A 293 30.06 10.88 -18.21
C ALA A 293 29.08 9.79 -18.65
N PHE A 294 29.29 9.18 -19.81
CA PHE A 294 28.46 8.05 -20.26
C PHE A 294 28.52 6.85 -19.29
N VAL A 295 29.71 6.48 -18.81
CA VAL A 295 29.87 5.42 -17.81
C VAL A 295 29.08 5.74 -16.53
N SER A 296 29.18 6.98 -16.07
CA SER A 296 28.47 7.45 -14.88
C SER A 296 26.95 7.44 -15.08
N TYR A 297 26.43 7.97 -16.19
CA TYR A 297 25.00 7.98 -16.46
C TYR A 297 24.40 6.58 -16.60
N ILE A 298 25.10 5.64 -17.27
CA ILE A 298 24.64 4.25 -17.36
C ILE A 298 24.50 3.64 -15.97
N THR A 299 25.51 3.82 -15.11
CA THR A 299 25.50 3.28 -13.75
C THR A 299 24.41 3.94 -12.90
N PHE A 300 24.20 5.24 -13.08
CA PHE A 300 23.23 6.02 -12.32
C PHE A 300 21.78 5.65 -12.66
N ILE A 301 21.45 5.46 -13.95
CA ILE A 301 20.10 5.12 -14.42
C ILE A 301 19.60 3.75 -13.91
N MET A 302 20.51 2.87 -13.46
CA MET A 302 20.12 1.56 -12.92
C MET A 302 19.24 1.66 -11.67
N TRP A 303 19.49 2.65 -10.80
CA TRP A 303 18.74 2.83 -9.55
C TRP A 303 17.30 3.30 -9.79
N PRO A 304 17.03 4.37 -10.57
CA PRO A 304 15.68 4.75 -11.01
C PRO A 304 14.83 3.61 -11.55
N ILE A 305 15.41 2.72 -12.35
CA ILE A 305 14.67 1.58 -12.92
C ILE A 305 14.25 0.60 -11.82
N GLN A 306 15.14 0.33 -10.86
CA GLN A 306 14.82 -0.51 -9.72
C GLN A 306 13.75 0.11 -8.83
N ASP A 307 13.71 1.44 -8.72
CA ASP A 307 12.73 2.17 -7.94
C ASP A 307 11.35 2.21 -8.60
N ILE A 308 11.26 2.39 -9.92
CA ILE A 308 10.00 2.20 -10.67
C ILE A 308 9.52 0.76 -10.52
N ALA A 309 10.47 -0.18 -10.68
CA ALA A 309 10.47 -1.55 -10.20
C ALA A 309 9.66 -1.65 -8.91
N ARG A 310 10.27 -1.11 -7.82
CA ARG A 310 9.88 -0.71 -6.45
C ARG A 310 8.42 -0.31 -6.22
N VAL A 311 8.03 0.75 -6.89
CA VAL A 311 6.74 1.39 -6.67
C VAL A 311 5.63 0.59 -7.32
N TYR A 312 5.85 -0.02 -8.49
CA TYR A 312 4.80 -0.74 -9.22
C TYR A 312 4.11 -1.86 -8.39
N ALA A 313 4.86 -2.68 -7.67
CA ALA A 313 4.27 -3.71 -6.80
C ALA A 313 3.87 -3.18 -5.41
N GLN A 314 4.42 -2.06 -4.93
CA GLN A 314 3.84 -1.38 -3.76
C GLN A 314 2.43 -0.87 -4.10
N MET A 315 2.27 -0.31 -5.31
CA MET A 315 1.01 0.15 -5.86
C MET A 315 -0.04 -0.96 -5.86
N GLN A 316 0.29 -2.17 -6.33
CA GLN A 316 -0.65 -3.30 -6.28
C GLN A 316 -1.17 -3.61 -4.87
N ASN A 317 -0.30 -3.59 -3.86
CA ASN A 317 -0.72 -3.87 -2.48
C ASN A 317 -1.55 -2.71 -1.90
N ALA A 318 -1.17 -1.47 -2.21
CA ALA A 318 -1.86 -0.29 -1.72
C ALA A 318 -3.21 -0.07 -2.41
N VAL A 319 -3.43 -0.53 -3.64
CA VAL A 319 -4.76 -0.57 -4.27
C VAL A 319 -5.73 -1.44 -3.47
N ALA A 320 -5.31 -2.64 -3.07
CA ALA A 320 -6.14 -3.50 -2.23
C ALA A 320 -6.42 -2.87 -0.85
N SER A 321 -5.43 -2.19 -0.24
CA SER A 321 -5.65 -1.39 0.96
C SER A 321 -6.63 -0.23 0.74
N ALA A 322 -6.58 0.42 -0.43
CA ALA A 322 -7.48 1.51 -0.79
C ALA A 322 -8.92 1.03 -0.97
N GLU A 323 -9.13 -0.11 -1.64
CA GLU A 323 -10.46 -0.70 -1.80
C GLU A 323 -11.08 -1.03 -0.44
N ARG A 324 -10.31 -1.59 0.49
CA ARG A 324 -10.75 -1.85 1.87
C ARG A 324 -11.07 -0.59 2.67
N ILE A 325 -10.25 0.45 2.54
CA ILE A 325 -10.45 1.73 3.24
C ILE A 325 -11.69 2.45 2.70
N PHE A 326 -11.81 2.53 1.38
CA PHE A 326 -12.95 3.18 0.75
C PHE A 326 -14.23 2.38 0.93
N GLY A 327 -14.16 1.05 0.92
CA GLY A 327 -15.27 0.19 1.33
C GLY A 327 -15.80 0.56 2.71
N LEU A 328 -14.92 0.71 3.72
CA LEU A 328 -15.33 1.17 5.06
C LEU A 328 -15.92 2.58 5.05
N ILE A 329 -15.30 3.52 4.33
CA ILE A 329 -15.75 4.92 4.28
C ILE A 329 -17.11 5.05 3.59
N ASP A 330 -17.41 4.18 2.63
CA ASP A 330 -18.63 4.20 1.84
C ASP A 330 -19.72 3.30 2.42
N THR A 331 -19.43 2.50 3.45
CA THR A 331 -20.44 1.72 4.17
C THR A 331 -21.49 2.66 4.74
N GLU A 332 -22.75 2.43 4.40
CA GLU A 332 -23.86 3.17 4.96
C GLU A 332 -24.37 2.53 6.26
N PRO A 333 -24.77 3.31 7.28
CA PRO A 333 -25.43 2.77 8.47
C PRO A 333 -26.73 2.04 8.09
N SER A 334 -26.95 0.85 8.65
CA SER A 334 -28.19 0.09 8.40
C SER A 334 -29.42 0.74 9.05
N VAL A 335 -29.21 1.45 10.17
CA VAL A 335 -30.24 2.21 10.87
C VAL A 335 -30.12 3.67 10.43
N LYS A 336 -31.17 4.22 9.81
CA LYS A 336 -31.19 5.60 9.31
C LYS A 336 -32.37 6.35 9.92
N ASN A 337 -32.13 7.60 10.30
CA ASN A 337 -33.21 8.49 10.73
C ASN A 337 -34.16 8.78 9.56
N ARG A 338 -35.46 8.88 9.86
CA ARG A 338 -36.44 9.39 8.90
C ARG A 338 -36.18 10.87 8.58
N LEU A 339 -36.70 11.33 7.44
CA LEU A 339 -36.59 12.75 7.02
C LEU A 339 -37.21 13.72 8.03
N VAL A 340 -38.21 13.25 8.78
CA VAL A 340 -38.87 14.01 9.84
C VAL A 340 -38.73 13.21 11.13
N THR A 341 -37.99 13.75 12.08
CA THR A 341 -37.82 13.20 13.43
C THR A 341 -38.56 14.07 14.43
N VAL A 342 -39.01 13.47 15.53
CA VAL A 342 -39.61 14.21 16.64
C VAL A 342 -38.50 14.54 17.63
N GLU A 343 -38.29 15.83 17.92
CA GLU A 343 -37.47 16.23 19.06
C GLU A 343 -38.22 15.87 20.34
N THR A 344 -37.59 15.08 21.21
CA THR A 344 -38.17 14.69 22.49
C THR A 344 -37.21 15.03 23.62
N GLU A 345 -37.69 15.75 24.63
CA GLU A 345 -36.91 16.06 25.83
C GLU A 345 -36.80 14.84 26.77
N SER A 346 -37.75 13.90 26.67
CA SER A 346 -37.81 12.67 27.45
C SER A 346 -38.32 11.50 26.61
N ILE A 347 -37.83 10.30 26.90
CA ILE A 347 -38.33 9.03 26.34
C ILE A 347 -39.23 8.28 27.32
N GLU A 348 -39.63 8.93 28.42
CA GLU A 348 -40.54 8.36 29.40
C GLU A 348 -41.94 8.20 28.81
N GLY A 349 -42.48 6.98 28.88
CA GLY A 349 -43.84 6.67 28.46
C GLY A 349 -44.04 5.18 28.23
N ASP A 350 -45.19 4.84 27.67
CA ASP A 350 -45.56 3.46 27.37
C ASP A 350 -44.75 2.91 26.19
N ILE A 351 -44.36 1.64 26.24
CA ILE A 351 -43.65 0.95 25.15
C ILE A 351 -44.60 -0.07 24.53
N ARG A 352 -44.77 -0.04 23.21
CA ARG A 352 -45.64 -1.01 22.51
C ARG A 352 -44.93 -1.63 21.31
N PHE A 353 -44.87 -2.96 21.30
CA PHE A 353 -44.46 -3.76 20.15
C PHE A 353 -45.72 -4.23 19.41
N GLU A 354 -45.79 -3.98 18.11
CA GLU A 354 -46.94 -4.32 17.27
C GLU A 354 -46.51 -5.13 16.04
N ASN A 355 -46.87 -6.41 16.01
CA ASN A 355 -46.56 -7.40 14.97
C ASN A 355 -45.08 -7.41 14.57
N VAL A 356 -44.18 -7.29 15.55
CA VAL A 356 -42.75 -7.14 15.30
C VAL A 356 -42.15 -8.46 14.85
N HIS A 357 -41.44 -8.42 13.71
CA HIS A 357 -40.61 -9.49 13.19
C HIS A 357 -39.18 -8.97 13.06
N PHE A 358 -38.21 -9.85 13.31
CA PHE A 358 -36.80 -9.50 13.16
C PHE A 358 -35.95 -10.73 12.91
N SER A 359 -34.97 -10.56 12.04
CA SER A 359 -33.91 -11.53 11.74
C SER A 359 -32.58 -10.80 11.63
N TYR A 360 -31.50 -11.39 12.16
CA TYR A 360 -30.14 -10.86 11.96
C TYR A 360 -29.62 -11.20 10.55
N GLU A 361 -30.00 -12.38 10.05
CA GLU A 361 -29.75 -12.85 8.68
C GLU A 361 -31.10 -13.09 8.00
N GLU A 362 -31.23 -12.85 6.69
CA GLU A 362 -32.52 -12.91 5.98
C GLU A 362 -33.27 -14.24 6.18
N ASP A 363 -32.54 -15.35 6.29
CA ASP A 363 -33.11 -16.70 6.36
C ASP A 363 -33.26 -17.27 7.79
N ASP A 364 -32.90 -16.52 8.84
CA ASP A 364 -32.99 -16.99 10.24
C ASP A 364 -33.83 -16.06 11.14
N PRO A 365 -35.17 -16.21 11.13
CA PRO A 365 -36.06 -15.35 11.91
C PRO A 365 -35.98 -15.62 13.42
N VAL A 366 -35.53 -14.61 14.17
CA VAL A 366 -35.35 -14.64 15.63
C VAL A 366 -36.61 -14.22 16.38
N ILE A 367 -37.28 -13.16 15.91
CA ILE A 367 -38.53 -12.66 16.48
C ILE A 367 -39.64 -12.85 15.45
N LYS A 368 -40.74 -13.47 15.85
CA LYS A 368 -41.91 -13.77 15.01
C LYS A 368 -43.16 -13.27 15.70
N ASP A 369 -43.87 -12.34 15.06
CA ASP A 369 -45.15 -11.80 15.48
C ASP A 369 -45.22 -11.35 16.96
N LEU A 370 -44.24 -10.57 17.41
CA LEU A 370 -44.16 -10.12 18.80
C LEU A 370 -45.10 -8.94 19.05
N ASN A 371 -46.03 -9.13 20.00
CA ASN A 371 -47.04 -8.16 20.42
C ASN A 371 -47.06 -8.05 21.94
N PHE A 372 -46.68 -6.90 22.50
CA PHE A 372 -46.85 -6.60 23.93
C PHE A 372 -46.78 -5.09 24.22
N GLU A 373 -47.31 -4.70 25.37
CA GLU A 373 -47.32 -3.32 25.85
C GLU A 373 -46.77 -3.26 27.28
N VAL A 374 -45.97 -2.24 27.57
CA VAL A 374 -45.39 -1.94 28.88
C VAL A 374 -45.88 -0.56 29.29
N LYS A 375 -46.61 -0.45 30.39
CA LYS A 375 -47.06 0.87 30.86
C LYS A 375 -45.94 1.57 31.61
N HIS A 376 -45.97 2.89 31.58
CA HIS A 376 -45.06 3.70 32.36
C HIS A 376 -45.12 3.32 33.86
N GLY A 377 -43.96 2.99 34.44
CA GLY A 377 -43.83 2.53 35.82
C GLY A 377 -43.88 1.01 36.02
N ASP A 378 -44.23 0.24 34.97
CA ASP A 378 -44.23 -1.22 35.06
C ASP A 378 -42.80 -1.79 35.04
N MET A 379 -42.60 -2.88 35.80
CA MET A 379 -41.40 -3.71 35.72
C MET A 379 -41.77 -5.06 35.11
N ILE A 380 -41.17 -5.36 33.95
CA ILE A 380 -41.42 -6.62 33.23
C ILE A 380 -40.15 -7.48 33.24
N ALA A 381 -40.34 -8.80 33.40
CA ALA A 381 -39.28 -9.79 33.28
C ALA A 381 -39.40 -10.55 31.95
N LEU A 382 -38.33 -10.54 31.14
CA LEU A 382 -38.21 -11.40 29.96
C LEU A 382 -37.61 -12.76 30.36
N VAL A 383 -38.40 -13.83 30.27
CA VAL A 383 -38.01 -15.19 30.69
C VAL A 383 -38.08 -16.17 29.53
N GLY A 384 -37.11 -17.08 29.43
CA GLY A 384 -37.10 -18.12 28.39
C GLY A 384 -35.71 -18.74 28.19
N PRO A 385 -35.59 -19.81 27.40
CA PRO A 385 -34.32 -20.48 27.13
C PRO A 385 -33.32 -19.59 26.38
N THR A 386 -32.03 -19.91 26.44
CA THR A 386 -30.99 -19.26 25.62
C THR A 386 -31.37 -19.34 24.13
N GLY A 387 -31.20 -18.25 23.39
CA GLY A 387 -31.62 -18.15 21.98
C GLY A 387 -33.09 -17.74 21.75
N GLY A 388 -33.92 -17.64 22.80
CA GLY A 388 -35.32 -17.22 22.66
C GLY A 388 -35.57 -15.73 22.40
N GLY A 389 -34.63 -14.99 21.80
CA GLY A 389 -34.84 -13.59 21.39
C GLY A 389 -34.83 -12.51 22.48
N LYS A 390 -34.70 -12.84 23.77
CA LYS A 390 -34.72 -11.87 24.89
C LYS A 390 -33.76 -10.69 24.72
N THR A 391 -32.50 -10.97 24.39
CA THR A 391 -31.48 -9.92 24.14
C THR A 391 -31.81 -9.11 22.88
N THR A 392 -32.38 -9.76 21.87
CA THR A 392 -32.82 -9.10 20.62
C THR A 392 -33.94 -8.11 20.87
N ILE A 393 -34.89 -8.40 21.76
CA ILE A 393 -35.95 -7.45 22.14
C ILE A 393 -35.36 -6.17 22.73
N VAL A 394 -34.35 -6.29 23.61
CA VAL A 394 -33.64 -5.13 24.19
C VAL A 394 -32.90 -4.36 23.10
N ASN A 395 -32.19 -5.07 22.20
CA ASN A 395 -31.46 -4.43 21.11
C ASN A 395 -32.38 -3.68 20.13
N LEU A 396 -33.58 -4.22 19.86
CA LEU A 396 -34.61 -3.56 19.07
C LEU A 396 -35.16 -2.33 19.79
N LEU A 397 -35.45 -2.42 21.10
CA LEU A 397 -35.92 -1.27 21.88
C LEU A 397 -34.91 -0.12 21.93
N CYS A 398 -33.62 -0.44 22.08
CA CYS A 398 -32.53 0.54 22.03
C CYS A 398 -32.22 1.04 20.60
N ARG A 399 -32.95 0.57 19.58
CA ARG A 399 -32.74 0.88 18.16
C ARG A 399 -31.32 0.61 17.66
N PHE A 400 -30.64 -0.40 18.23
CA PHE A 400 -29.39 -0.90 17.67
C PHE A 400 -29.60 -1.65 16.36
N TYR A 401 -30.82 -2.16 16.18
CA TYR A 401 -31.35 -2.77 14.97
C TYR A 401 -32.78 -2.26 14.75
N GLU A 402 -33.26 -2.31 13.52
CA GLU A 402 -34.65 -2.03 13.18
C GLU A 402 -35.41 -3.32 12.86
N PRO A 403 -36.71 -3.40 13.20
CA PRO A 403 -37.53 -4.56 12.88
C PRO A 403 -37.64 -4.73 11.36
N THR A 404 -37.64 -5.97 10.88
CA THR A 404 -37.85 -6.27 9.45
C THR A 404 -39.32 -6.09 9.06
N GLN A 405 -40.24 -6.27 10.02
CA GLN A 405 -41.67 -5.98 9.88
C GLN A 405 -42.27 -5.58 11.24
N GLY A 406 -43.37 -4.83 11.22
CA GLY A 406 -44.04 -4.36 12.43
C GLY A 406 -43.49 -3.01 12.90
N LYS A 407 -43.93 -2.56 14.08
CA LYS A 407 -43.57 -1.24 14.63
C LYS A 407 -43.33 -1.30 16.12
N ILE A 408 -42.43 -0.44 16.59
CA ILE A 408 -42.15 -0.23 18.01
C ILE A 408 -42.49 1.23 18.33
N TYR A 409 -43.36 1.42 19.30
CA TYR A 409 -43.81 2.73 19.75
C TYR A 409 -43.25 3.03 21.13
N ILE A 410 -42.81 4.28 21.31
CA ILE A 410 -42.44 4.86 22.61
C ILE A 410 -43.36 6.08 22.81
N ASN A 411 -44.18 6.04 23.86
CA ASN A 411 -45.18 7.07 24.16
C ASN A 411 -46.14 7.35 22.98
N GLY A 412 -46.56 6.29 22.28
CA GLY A 412 -47.46 6.38 21.12
C GLY A 412 -46.81 6.87 19.81
N VAL A 413 -45.52 7.21 19.81
CA VAL A 413 -44.76 7.63 18.63
C VAL A 413 -43.89 6.46 18.14
N ASP A 414 -43.90 6.20 16.84
CA ASP A 414 -42.99 5.22 16.23
C ASP A 414 -41.54 5.69 16.44
N TYR A 415 -40.70 4.83 17.01
CA TYR A 415 -39.33 5.17 17.40
C TYR A 415 -38.36 5.42 16.23
N GLN A 416 -38.80 5.19 14.98
CA GLN A 416 -38.04 5.36 13.75
C GLN A 416 -37.90 6.80 13.26
#